data_AF-Q8T5U0-F1
#
_entry.id   AF-Q8T5U0-F1
#
_cell.length_a   1.000
_cell.length_b   1.000
_cell.length_c   1.000
_cell.angle_alpha   90.00
_cell.angle_beta   90.00
_cell.angle_gamma   90.00
#
_symmetry.space_group_name_H-M   'P 1'
#
loop_
_entity.id
_entity.type
_entity.pdbx_description
1 polymer ?
#
loop_
_entity_poly.entity_id
_entity_poly.type
_entity_poly.pdbx_seq_one_letter_code
_entity_poly.pdbx_strand_id
1 'polypeptide(L)'
;MKTIAVIAIVCYLFVATESFPSHSPELDTCSTKHHLSKDRARQLAIHSVQATDDNEKCFLSCYLKERGYLVDGRVDFDKLLENHKKFQPTLFEELKKTFDECKKNLDYNGKNECEVAYQAYSCAFTRP
;
A
#
# COMPACT_ATOMS: atom_id res chain seq x y z
N MET A 1 45.95 27.89 12.11
CA MET A 1 44.50 27.83 12.42
C MET A 1 43.81 28.75 11.42
N LYS A 2 42.89 28.33 10.54
CA LYS A 2 41.76 27.42 10.71
C LYS A 2 41.58 26.55 9.47
N THR A 3 41.22 25.32 9.78
CA THR A 3 40.75 24.21 8.93
C THR A 3 39.78 24.63 7.83
N ILE A 4 40.19 24.31 6.60
CA ILE A 4 39.46 23.64 5.51
C ILE A 4 37.93 23.73 5.58
N ALA A 5 37.36 24.34 4.54
CA ALA A 5 35.95 24.38 4.19
C ALA A 5 35.36 22.97 3.92
N VAL A 6 35.02 22.24 4.98
CA VAL A 6 34.36 20.93 4.91
C VAL A 6 32.97 21.00 5.55
N ILE A 7 32.08 21.86 5.05
CA ILE A 7 30.66 21.86 5.50
C ILE A 7 29.66 21.95 4.32
N ALA A 8 30.10 22.18 3.08
CA ALA A 8 29.18 22.28 1.94
C ALA A 8 28.84 20.93 1.27
N ILE A 9 29.56 19.84 1.58
CA ILE A 9 29.41 18.54 0.90
C ILE A 9 28.50 17.56 1.68
N VAL A 10 28.08 17.91 2.91
CA VAL A 10 27.22 17.03 3.73
C VAL A 10 25.72 17.19 3.41
N CYS A 11 25.33 18.19 2.61
CA CYS A 11 23.94 18.32 2.16
C CYS A 11 23.60 17.48 0.91
N TYR A 12 24.62 16.94 0.21
CA TYR A 12 24.41 16.08 -0.97
C TYR A 12 24.20 14.60 -0.64
N LEU A 13 24.26 14.21 0.64
CA LEU A 13 24.00 12.84 1.10
C LEU A 13 22.57 12.59 1.57
N PHE A 14 21.67 13.57 1.52
CA PHE A 14 20.25 13.25 1.37
C PHE A 14 19.99 12.89 -0.09
N VAL A 15 20.62 11.78 -0.47
CA VAL A 15 20.26 10.95 -1.61
C VAL A 15 18.75 10.79 -1.58
N ALA A 16 18.14 11.08 -2.72
CA ALA A 16 16.74 10.86 -3.04
C ALA A 16 16.13 9.70 -2.24
N THR A 17 15.47 10.02 -1.13
CA THR A 17 14.43 9.13 -0.63
C THR A 17 13.31 9.27 -1.63
N GLU A 18 13.24 8.30 -2.55
CA GLU A 18 12.12 8.05 -3.45
C GLU A 18 10.83 8.51 -2.77
N SER A 19 10.27 9.59 -3.31
CA SER A 19 9.33 10.46 -2.61
C SER A 19 7.95 9.81 -2.62
N PHE A 20 7.71 8.86 -1.72
CA PHE A 20 6.35 8.63 -1.26
C PHE A 20 5.91 9.94 -0.58
N PRO A 21 4.77 10.55 -0.97
CA PRO A 21 4.28 11.73 -0.28
C PRO A 21 4.24 11.39 1.21
N SER A 22 4.95 12.17 2.03
CA SER A 22 5.10 11.90 3.48
C SER A 22 3.75 11.98 4.23
N HIS A 23 2.70 12.37 3.51
CA HIS A 23 1.34 12.51 4.00
C HIS A 23 0.35 11.89 3.01
N SER A 24 -0.34 10.83 3.43
CA SER A 24 -1.52 10.29 2.76
C SER A 24 -2.72 10.57 3.67
N PRO A 25 -3.64 11.49 3.29
CA PRO A 25 -4.85 11.77 4.05
C PRO A 25 -5.70 10.52 4.29
N GLU A 26 -5.68 9.58 3.35
CA GLU A 26 -6.38 8.30 3.43
C GLU A 26 -5.77 7.41 4.54
N LEU A 27 -4.44 7.37 4.65
CA LEU A 27 -3.75 6.64 5.71
C LEU A 27 -4.09 7.22 7.09
N ASP A 28 -4.06 8.54 7.24
CA ASP A 28 -4.38 9.22 8.50
C ASP A 28 -5.85 8.99 8.92
N THR A 29 -6.77 9.10 7.96
CA THR A 29 -8.20 8.86 8.18
C THR A 29 -8.46 7.42 8.60
N CYS A 30 -7.94 6.45 7.83
CA CYS A 30 -8.21 5.04 8.07
C CYS A 30 -7.49 4.50 9.31
N SER A 31 -6.27 4.95 9.59
CA SER A 31 -5.56 4.55 10.80
C SER A 31 -6.27 5.03 12.06
N THR A 32 -6.76 6.27 12.07
CA THR A 32 -7.56 6.82 13.17
C THR A 32 -8.86 6.03 13.36
N LYS A 33 -9.58 5.77 12.26
CA LYS A 33 -10.86 5.06 12.27
C LYS A 33 -10.77 3.63 12.82
N HIS A 34 -9.65 2.95 12.56
CA HIS A 34 -9.44 1.56 12.96
C HIS A 34 -8.44 1.41 14.11
N HIS A 35 -8.08 2.51 14.78
CA HIS A 35 -7.23 2.52 15.96
C HIS A 35 -5.82 1.91 15.75
N LEU A 36 -5.26 2.08 14.55
CA LEU A 36 -3.88 1.68 14.23
C LEU A 36 -2.91 2.81 14.53
N SER A 37 -1.69 2.46 14.97
CA SER A 37 -0.58 3.41 14.92
C SER A 37 -0.27 3.77 13.47
N LYS A 38 0.20 5.01 13.23
CA LYS A 38 0.56 5.47 11.88
C LYS A 38 1.63 4.58 11.24
N ASP A 39 2.59 4.10 12.03
CA ASP A 39 3.64 3.20 11.54
C ASP A 39 3.07 1.86 11.10
N ARG A 40 2.14 1.27 11.87
CA ARG A 40 1.50 0.01 11.51
C ARG A 40 0.63 0.16 10.26
N ALA A 41 -0.15 1.24 10.19
CA ALA A 41 -0.94 1.60 9.02
C ALA A 41 -0.07 1.78 7.77
N ARG A 42 1.10 2.42 7.91
CA ARG A 42 2.06 2.59 6.81
C ARG A 42 2.60 1.26 6.33
N GLN A 43 3.03 0.38 7.24
CA GLN A 43 3.53 -0.96 6.88
C GLN A 43 2.49 -1.77 6.11
N LEU A 44 1.23 -1.72 6.52
CA LEU A 44 0.11 -2.34 5.79
C LEU A 44 -0.11 -1.66 4.43
N ALA A 45 -0.13 -0.33 4.36
CA ALA A 45 -0.39 0.40 3.12
C ALA A 45 0.69 0.20 2.03
N ILE A 46 1.96 0.00 2.42
CA ILE A 46 3.06 -0.31 1.52
C ILE A 46 3.27 -1.81 1.31
N HIS A 47 2.38 -2.62 1.87
CA HIS A 47 2.38 -4.06 1.70
C HIS A 47 3.60 -4.80 2.31
N SER A 48 4.19 -4.28 3.40
CA SER A 48 5.42 -4.85 4.01
C SER A 48 5.16 -5.86 5.14
N VAL A 49 3.92 -6.01 5.59
CA VAL A 49 3.51 -6.88 6.71
C VAL A 49 2.12 -7.46 6.45
N GLN A 50 1.79 -8.64 6.97
CA GLN A 50 0.40 -9.12 6.90
C GLN A 50 -0.48 -8.46 7.96
N ALA A 51 -1.76 -8.28 7.66
CA ALA A 51 -2.77 -7.94 8.66
C ALA A 51 -3.03 -9.16 9.56
N THR A 52 -3.13 -8.93 10.87
CA THR A 52 -3.23 -9.99 11.89
C THR A 52 -4.53 -9.98 12.68
N ASP A 53 -5.31 -8.91 12.60
CA ASP A 53 -6.59 -8.77 13.29
C ASP A 53 -7.64 -8.03 12.43
N ASP A 54 -8.88 -7.98 12.92
CA ASP A 54 -10.00 -7.39 12.18
C ASP A 54 -9.86 -5.88 11.99
N ASN A 55 -9.22 -5.15 12.90
CA ASN A 55 -8.99 -3.72 12.74
C ASN A 55 -8.04 -3.46 11.58
N GLU A 56 -6.98 -4.26 11.46
CA GLU A 56 -6.03 -4.16 10.36
C GLU A 56 -6.64 -4.55 9.01
N LYS A 57 -7.48 -5.59 8.98
CA LYS A 57 -8.25 -5.95 7.77
C LYS A 57 -9.19 -4.83 7.35
N CYS A 58 -9.91 -4.23 8.31
CA CYS A 58 -10.81 -3.14 8.02
C CYS A 58 -10.07 -1.84 7.67
N PHE A 59 -8.86 -1.62 8.21
CA PHE A 59 -7.97 -0.56 7.74
C PHE A 59 -7.67 -0.70 6.24
N LEU A 60 -7.32 -1.91 5.77
CA LEU A 60 -7.08 -2.16 4.34
C LEU A 60 -8.33 -1.83 3.50
N SER A 61 -9.51 -2.24 3.95
CA SER A 61 -10.77 -1.92 3.28
C SER A 61 -11.02 -0.41 3.19
N CYS A 62 -10.88 0.31 4.31
CA CYS A 62 -10.98 1.76 4.34
C CYS A 62 -9.99 2.40 3.36
N TYR A 63 -8.73 2.01 3.42
CA TYR A 63 -7.67 2.60 2.61
C TYR A 63 -7.90 2.37 1.11
N LEU A 64 -8.35 1.16 0.72
CA LEU A 64 -8.72 0.88 -0.66
C LEU A 64 -9.95 1.68 -1.10
N LYS A 65 -10.94 1.90 -0.24
CA LYS A 65 -12.13 2.71 -0.55
C LYS A 65 -11.80 4.18 -0.77
N GLU A 66 -11.04 4.78 0.13
CA GLU A 66 -10.64 6.19 0.04
C GLU A 66 -9.84 6.46 -1.25
N ARG A 67 -9.04 5.48 -1.70
CA ARG A 67 -8.33 5.54 -2.98
C ARG A 67 -9.16 5.11 -4.20
N GLY A 68 -10.40 4.69 -3.97
CA GLY A 68 -11.36 4.25 -4.98
C GLY A 68 -10.97 2.95 -5.68
N TYR A 69 -10.27 2.05 -4.98
CA TYR A 69 -9.93 0.70 -5.44
C TYR A 69 -10.89 -0.37 -4.91
N LEU A 70 -11.68 -0.07 -3.89
CA LEU A 70 -12.75 -0.95 -3.41
C LEU A 70 -14.08 -0.23 -3.64
N VAL A 71 -14.85 -0.70 -4.62
CA VAL A 71 -16.10 -0.08 -5.08
C VAL A 71 -17.17 -1.17 -5.11
N ASP A 72 -18.34 -0.89 -4.53
CA ASP A 72 -19.46 -1.84 -4.45
C ASP A 72 -19.04 -3.22 -3.89
N GLY A 73 -18.18 -3.20 -2.86
CA GLY A 73 -17.66 -4.40 -2.22
C GLY A 73 -16.68 -5.23 -3.08
N ARG A 74 -16.19 -4.70 -4.21
CA ARG A 74 -15.25 -5.38 -5.11
C ARG A 74 -13.96 -4.58 -5.33
N VAL A 75 -12.84 -5.30 -5.40
CA VAL A 75 -11.54 -4.69 -5.66
C VAL A 75 -11.34 -4.48 -7.16
N ASP A 76 -11.04 -3.25 -7.55
CA ASP A 76 -10.63 -2.85 -8.89
C ASP A 76 -9.12 -3.06 -9.07
N PHE A 77 -8.76 -4.30 -9.40
CA PHE A 77 -7.38 -4.71 -9.66
C PHE A 77 -6.75 -3.97 -10.84
N ASP A 78 -7.55 -3.60 -11.85
CA ASP A 78 -7.05 -2.92 -13.04
C ASP A 78 -6.59 -1.51 -12.67
N LYS A 79 -7.38 -0.79 -11.86
CA LYS A 79 -7.01 0.53 -11.34
C LYS A 79 -5.83 0.48 -10.36
N LEU A 80 -5.72 -0.57 -9.53
CA LEU A 80 -4.55 -0.81 -8.69
C LEU A 80 -3.29 -1.02 -9.53
N LEU A 81 -3.37 -1.83 -10.60
CA LEU A 81 -2.25 -2.11 -11.50
C LEU A 81 -1.78 -0.85 -12.23
N GLU A 82 -2.72 -0.05 -12.75
CA GLU A 82 -2.40 1.23 -13.40
C GLU A 82 -1.72 2.22 -12.44
N ASN A 83 -2.09 2.20 -11.16
CA ASN A 83 -1.37 2.97 -10.15
C ASN A 83 0.05 2.46 -9.96
N HIS A 84 0.26 1.15 -9.88
CA HIS A 84 1.60 0.58 -9.73
C HIS A 84 2.48 0.83 -10.96
N LYS A 85 1.93 0.84 -12.18
CA LYS A 85 2.66 1.18 -13.40
C LYS A 85 3.36 2.54 -13.31
N LYS A 86 2.74 3.52 -12.64
CA LYS A 86 3.28 4.88 -12.48
C LYS A 86 4.48 4.92 -11.54
N PHE A 87 4.51 4.07 -10.51
CA PHE A 87 5.50 4.12 -9.43
C PHE A 87 6.52 2.97 -9.48
N GLN A 88 6.20 1.86 -10.14
CA GLN A 88 7.00 0.64 -10.25
C GLN A 88 6.91 0.06 -11.67
N PRO A 89 7.28 0.83 -12.72
CA PRO A 89 7.14 0.39 -14.11
C PRO A 89 7.96 -0.87 -14.43
N THR A 90 9.08 -1.09 -13.73
CA THR A 90 9.95 -2.26 -13.91
C THR A 90 9.32 -3.57 -13.42
N LEU A 91 8.36 -3.51 -12.49
CA LEU A 91 7.68 -4.67 -11.93
C LEU A 91 6.29 -4.89 -12.55
N PHE A 92 5.91 -4.08 -13.55
CA PHE A 92 4.55 -4.05 -14.06
C PHE A 92 4.04 -5.41 -14.57
N GLU A 93 4.83 -6.13 -15.37
CA GLU A 93 4.41 -7.43 -15.92
C GLU A 93 4.26 -8.50 -14.84
N GLU A 94 5.14 -8.50 -13.83
CA GLU A 94 5.05 -9.41 -12.68
C GLU A 94 3.79 -9.10 -11.85
N LEU A 95 3.58 -7.83 -11.52
CA LEU A 95 2.39 -7.36 -10.80
C LEU A 95 1.11 -7.63 -11.57
N LYS A 96 1.12 -7.49 -12.89
CA LYS A 96 -0.02 -7.80 -13.76
C LYS A 96 -0.40 -9.26 -13.62
N LYS A 97 0.56 -10.18 -13.71
CA LYS A 97 0.31 -11.62 -13.55
C LYS A 97 -0.28 -11.92 -12.17
N THR A 98 0.32 -11.40 -11.10
CA THR A 98 -0.17 -11.58 -9.73
C THR A 98 -1.59 -11.05 -9.57
N PHE A 99 -1.89 -9.86 -10.09
CA PHE A 99 -3.22 -9.26 -9.95
C PHE A 99 -4.27 -9.99 -10.79
N ASP A 100 -3.93 -10.46 -11.98
CA ASP A 100 -4.82 -11.31 -12.79
C ASP A 100 -5.15 -12.63 -12.08
N GLU A 101 -4.16 -13.26 -11.44
CA GLU A 101 -4.34 -14.46 -10.62
C GLU A 101 -5.23 -14.18 -9.40
N CYS A 102 -4.98 -13.08 -8.68
CA CYS A 102 -5.82 -12.66 -7.55
C CYS A 102 -7.25 -12.38 -7.98
N LYS A 103 -7.46 -11.63 -9.06
CA LYS A 103 -8.78 -11.30 -9.62
C LYS A 103 -9.58 -12.55 -9.96
N LYS A 104 -8.91 -13.58 -10.50
CA LYS A 104 -9.55 -14.87 -10.86
C LYS A 104 -9.91 -15.71 -9.63
N ASN A 105 -9.09 -15.69 -8.59
CA ASN A 105 -9.21 -16.58 -7.44
C ASN A 105 -9.92 -15.94 -6.23
N LEU A 106 -10.18 -14.63 -6.24
CA LEU A 106 -10.85 -13.96 -5.14
C LEU A 106 -12.32 -14.39 -5.05
N ASP A 107 -12.69 -14.96 -3.90
CA ASP A 107 -14.08 -15.26 -3.58
C ASP A 107 -14.71 -14.05 -2.87
N TYR A 108 -15.88 -13.62 -3.34
CA TYR A 108 -16.63 -12.50 -2.77
C TYR A 108 -17.85 -12.97 -1.95
N ASN A 109 -18.22 -14.25 -2.03
CA ASN A 109 -19.51 -14.72 -1.53
C ASN A 109 -19.54 -14.73 0.01
N GLY A 110 -20.54 -14.06 0.58
CA GLY A 110 -20.75 -14.03 2.04
C GLY A 110 -19.66 -13.32 2.84
N LYS A 111 -18.73 -12.61 2.18
CA LYS A 111 -17.66 -11.88 2.84
C LYS A 111 -18.03 -10.41 3.02
N ASN A 112 -17.65 -9.85 4.16
CA ASN A 112 -17.67 -8.41 4.34
C ASN A 112 -16.48 -7.76 3.62
N GLU A 113 -16.53 -6.44 3.49
CA GLU A 113 -15.53 -5.68 2.75
C GLU A 113 -14.14 -5.65 3.41
N CYS A 114 -14.05 -5.88 4.72
CA CYS A 114 -12.77 -6.03 5.42
C CYS A 114 -12.07 -7.33 5.00
N GLU A 115 -12.83 -8.43 4.96
CA GLU A 115 -12.34 -9.71 4.52
C GLU A 115 -12.01 -9.70 3.02
N VAL A 116 -12.85 -9.09 2.17
CA VAL A 116 -12.53 -8.93 0.73
C VAL A 116 -11.23 -8.16 0.53
N ALA A 117 -11.05 -7.03 1.22
CA ALA A 117 -9.83 -6.24 1.12
C ALA A 117 -8.60 -7.02 1.59
N TYR A 118 -8.72 -7.74 2.71
CA TYR A 118 -7.66 -8.58 3.24
C TYR A 118 -7.29 -9.71 2.27
N GLN A 119 -8.26 -10.39 1.67
CA GLN A 119 -7.96 -11.47 0.74
C GLN A 119 -7.25 -10.97 -0.52
N ALA A 120 -7.68 -9.82 -1.05
CA ALA A 120 -7.02 -9.19 -2.19
C ALA A 120 -5.58 -8.78 -1.83
N TYR A 121 -5.40 -8.19 -0.64
CA TYR A 121 -4.11 -7.85 -0.09
C TYR A 121 -3.21 -9.10 0.05
N SER A 122 -3.63 -10.11 0.81
CA SER A 122 -2.82 -11.29 1.08
C SER A 122 -2.45 -12.06 -0.18
N CYS A 123 -3.34 -12.10 -1.18
CA CYS A 123 -3.02 -12.71 -2.46
C CYS A 123 -1.83 -12.03 -3.16
N ALA A 124 -1.75 -10.70 -3.10
CA ALA A 124 -0.65 -9.93 -3.68
C ALA A 124 0.61 -9.85 -2.78
N PHE A 125 0.54 -10.28 -1.51
CA PHE A 125 1.70 -10.34 -0.60
C PHE A 125 2.65 -11.48 -0.95
N THR A 126 2.09 -12.62 -1.34
CA THR A 126 2.86 -13.79 -1.80
C THR A 126 3.38 -13.50 -3.20
N ARG A 127 4.49 -12.77 -3.28
CA ARG A 127 5.37 -12.87 -4.45
C ARG A 127 6.17 -14.18 -4.32
N PRO A 128 6.30 -14.99 -5.39
CA PRO A 128 7.27 -16.07 -5.42
C PRO A 128 8.71 -15.54 -5.32
#